data_AF-A0A133VLJ0-F1
#
_entry.id   AF-A0A133VLJ0-F1
#
_cell.length_a   1.000
_cell.length_b   1.000
_cell.length_c   1.000
_cell.angle_alpha   90.00
_cell.angle_beta   90.00
_cell.angle_gamma   90.00
#
_symmetry.space_group_name_H-M   'P 1'
#
loop_
_entity.id
_entity.type
_entity.pdbx_description
1 polymer ?
#
loop_
_entity_poly.entity_id
_entity_poly.type
_entity_poly.pdbx_seq_one_letter_code
_entity_poly.pdbx_strand_id
1 'polypeptide(L)'
;MSFTPTDSLHVLEEYSEGDLEAAEVGASVLGEKMGLSSIGFSKRIKQEMEKSVASEVIKKLILEEIDDCYFENNPLWEYLIREDKGTMDIKYFLDYPIVGIGAPVDAFLPQVADRLGTDYVDVNHYEVGNAVGAVASGVIAKVEIIISKDPEENNFIFITPDEREVSQIEDEEEAMKYCKDKAKKIAVEKVQKAGGEDIEVEIQRESFSGYRGRVLVIGIGYPIGD
;
A
#
# COMPACT_ATOMS: atom_id res chain seq x y z
N MET A 1 -33.69 9.96 -3.10
CA MET A 1 -32.85 9.70 -1.91
C MET A 1 -31.47 9.38 -2.46
N SER A 2 -30.49 10.27 -2.25
CA SER A 2 -29.10 10.03 -2.65
C SER A 2 -28.42 9.41 -1.45
N PHE A 3 -27.81 8.24 -1.62
CA PHE A 3 -26.96 7.61 -0.60
C PHE A 3 -25.52 7.71 -1.09
N THR A 4 -24.65 8.21 -0.23
CA THR A 4 -23.27 8.60 -0.56
C THR A 4 -22.27 7.72 0.18
N PRO A 5 -20.99 7.70 -0.25
CA PRO A 5 -19.95 7.03 0.52
C PRO A 5 -19.85 7.52 1.97
N THR A 6 -20.08 8.80 2.25
CA THR A 6 -20.10 9.32 3.63
C THR A 6 -21.25 8.78 4.46
N ASP A 7 -22.44 8.57 3.89
CA ASP A 7 -23.57 7.92 4.58
C ASP A 7 -23.21 6.48 4.97
N SER A 8 -22.44 5.79 4.11
CA SER A 8 -21.94 4.45 4.44
C SER A 8 -21.01 4.47 5.66
N LEU A 9 -20.18 5.50 5.81
CA LEU A 9 -19.28 5.64 6.94
C LEU A 9 -20.03 5.97 8.24
N HIS A 10 -21.14 6.72 8.18
CA HIS A 10 -21.99 6.96 9.35
C HIS A 10 -22.57 5.66 9.88
N VAL A 11 -23.12 4.82 9.00
CA VAL A 11 -23.68 3.51 9.39
C VAL A 11 -22.61 2.55 9.93
N LEU A 12 -21.35 2.73 9.51
CA LEU A 12 -20.21 1.94 10.00
C LEU A 12 -19.55 2.53 11.25
N GLU A 13 -20.02 3.69 11.73
CA GLU A 13 -19.44 4.43 12.86
C GLU A 13 -17.96 4.83 12.64
N GLU A 14 -17.52 4.92 11.39
CA GLU A 14 -16.13 5.25 11.01
C GLU A 14 -15.93 6.74 10.73
N TYR A 15 -17.03 7.47 10.57
CA TYR A 15 -17.05 8.92 10.39
C TYR A 15 -18.36 9.45 10.97
N SER A 16 -18.35 10.65 11.55
CA SER A 16 -19.52 11.21 12.22
C SER A 16 -19.71 12.68 11.85
N GLU A 17 -20.15 12.93 10.62
CA GLU A 17 -20.60 14.26 10.17
C GLU A 17 -21.84 14.17 9.28
N GLY A 18 -23.02 14.48 9.81
CA GLY A 18 -24.27 14.41 9.06
C GLY A 18 -25.41 13.83 9.88
N ASP A 19 -26.44 13.34 9.20
CA ASP A 19 -27.64 12.77 9.82
C ASP A 19 -27.56 11.23 9.78
N LEU A 20 -27.21 10.64 10.93
CA LEU A 20 -27.10 9.19 11.10
C LEU A 20 -28.41 8.47 10.81
N GLU A 21 -29.55 9.04 11.24
CA GLU A 21 -30.86 8.40 11.07
C GLU A 21 -31.23 8.32 9.59
N ALA A 22 -30.98 9.40 8.84
CA ALA A 22 -31.16 9.41 7.39
C ALA A 22 -30.26 8.39 6.67
N ALA A 23 -29.00 8.27 7.08
CA ALA A 23 -28.06 7.30 6.54
C ALA A 23 -28.50 5.85 6.83
N GLU A 24 -28.92 5.55 8.06
CA GLU A 24 -29.41 4.22 8.45
C GLU A 24 -30.67 3.81 7.68
N VAL A 25 -31.64 4.72 7.55
CA VAL A 25 -32.86 4.47 6.77
C VAL A 25 -32.53 4.25 5.30
N GLY A 26 -31.64 5.07 4.73
CA GLY A 26 -31.18 4.93 3.35
C GLY A 26 -30.50 3.58 3.11
N ALA A 27 -29.58 3.20 3.99
CA ALA A 27 -28.88 1.92 3.92
C ALA A 27 -29.81 0.72 4.09
N SER A 28 -30.82 0.82 4.95
CA SER A 28 -31.83 -0.25 5.13
C SER A 28 -32.65 -0.45 3.86
N VAL A 29 -33.20 0.64 3.30
CA VAL A 29 -34.06 0.58 2.10
C VAL A 29 -33.29 0.09 0.87
N LEU A 30 -32.05 0.56 0.68
CA LEU A 30 -31.22 0.15 -0.45
C LEU A 30 -30.63 -1.25 -0.24
N GLY A 31 -30.24 -1.59 0.99
CA GLY A 31 -29.75 -2.91 1.36
C GLY A 31 -30.80 -3.99 1.14
N GLU A 32 -32.05 -3.75 1.53
CA GLU A 32 -33.16 -4.71 1.35
C GLU A 32 -33.35 -5.08 -0.13
N LYS A 33 -33.25 -4.10 -1.04
CA LYS A 33 -33.32 -4.34 -2.50
C LYS A 33 -32.21 -5.24 -3.03
N MET A 34 -31.10 -5.35 -2.30
CA MET A 34 -29.94 -6.18 -2.64
C MET A 34 -29.85 -7.45 -1.78
N GLY A 35 -30.81 -7.69 -0.87
CA GLY A 35 -30.76 -8.80 0.08
C GLY A 35 -29.65 -8.65 1.13
N LEU A 36 -29.26 -7.41 1.47
CA LEU A 36 -28.21 -7.08 2.42
C LEU A 36 -28.79 -6.35 3.63
N SER A 37 -28.15 -6.50 4.80
CA SER A 37 -28.39 -5.63 5.95
C SER A 37 -27.85 -4.22 5.69
N SER A 38 -28.29 -3.21 6.46
CA SER A 38 -27.76 -1.84 6.37
C SER A 38 -26.23 -1.82 6.47
N ILE A 39 -25.65 -2.54 7.44
CA ILE A 39 -24.20 -2.67 7.61
C ILE A 39 -23.57 -3.37 6.40
N GLY A 40 -24.16 -4.47 5.92
CA GLY A 40 -23.64 -5.21 4.77
C GLY A 40 -23.62 -4.38 3.48
N PHE A 41 -24.68 -3.59 3.28
CA PHE A 41 -24.77 -2.63 2.18
C PHE A 41 -23.73 -1.52 2.32
N SER A 42 -23.62 -0.90 3.49
CA SER A 42 -22.63 0.15 3.73
C SER A 42 -21.19 -0.34 3.55
N LYS A 43 -20.85 -1.54 4.04
CA LYS A 43 -19.54 -2.17 3.78
C LYS A 43 -19.27 -2.33 2.29
N ARG A 44 -20.29 -2.78 1.52
CA ARG A 44 -20.17 -2.92 0.07
C ARG A 44 -19.91 -1.58 -0.60
N ILE A 45 -20.66 -0.52 -0.24
CA ILE A 45 -20.45 0.82 -0.80
C ILE A 45 -19.04 1.34 -0.48
N LYS A 46 -18.59 1.18 0.77
CA LYS A 46 -17.22 1.56 1.17
C LYS A 46 -16.18 0.83 0.31
N GLN A 47 -16.29 -0.49 0.17
CA GLN A 47 -15.38 -1.30 -0.63
C GLN A 47 -15.36 -0.88 -2.11
N GLU A 48 -16.52 -0.60 -2.71
CA GLU A 48 -16.57 -0.13 -4.10
C GLU A 48 -15.94 1.25 -4.28
N MET A 49 -16.09 2.14 -3.30
CA MET A 49 -15.40 3.43 -3.28
C MET A 49 -13.87 3.25 -3.21
N GLU A 50 -13.37 2.44 -2.27
CA GLU A 50 -11.93 2.14 -2.15
C GLU A 50 -11.36 1.57 -3.45
N LYS A 51 -12.08 0.63 -4.10
CA LYS A 51 -11.69 0.06 -5.40
C LYS A 51 -11.64 1.12 -6.49
N SER A 52 -12.65 1.98 -6.54
CA SER A 52 -12.69 3.08 -7.51
C SER A 52 -11.50 4.01 -7.34
N VAL A 53 -11.18 4.39 -6.09
CA VAL A 53 -10.01 5.25 -5.81
C VAL A 53 -8.72 4.55 -6.20
N ALA A 54 -8.52 3.29 -5.82
CA ALA A 54 -7.32 2.52 -6.19
C ALA A 54 -7.15 2.43 -7.72
N SER A 55 -8.24 2.14 -8.42
CA SER A 55 -8.33 2.08 -9.89
C SER A 55 -7.92 3.41 -10.54
N GLU A 56 -8.44 4.54 -10.04
CA GLU A 56 -8.09 5.86 -10.57
C GLU A 56 -6.62 6.24 -10.31
N VAL A 57 -6.05 5.87 -9.16
CA VAL A 57 -4.62 6.07 -8.89
C VAL A 57 -3.77 5.30 -9.90
N ILE A 58 -4.08 4.02 -10.16
CA ILE A 58 -3.35 3.21 -11.15
C ILE A 58 -3.46 3.82 -12.55
N LYS A 59 -4.67 4.20 -12.98
CA LYS A 59 -4.87 4.84 -14.29
C LYS A 59 -4.04 6.11 -14.41
N LYS A 60 -4.03 6.93 -13.37
CA LYS A 60 -3.29 8.19 -13.34
C LYS A 60 -1.80 7.96 -13.52
N LEU A 61 -1.22 6.99 -12.81
CA LEU A 61 0.19 6.64 -12.94
C LEU A 61 0.53 6.10 -14.34
N ILE A 62 -0.33 5.24 -14.91
CA ILE A 62 -0.13 4.74 -16.29
C ILE A 62 -0.16 5.90 -17.30
N LEU A 63 -1.11 6.84 -17.14
CA LEU A 63 -1.24 8.00 -18.02
C LEU A 63 -0.07 8.99 -17.92
N GLU A 64 0.73 8.95 -16.84
CA GLU A 64 1.95 9.74 -16.73
C GLU A 64 3.12 9.16 -17.54
N GLU A 65 3.06 7.87 -17.87
CA GLU A 65 4.07 7.18 -18.69
C GLU A 65 3.60 6.97 -20.14
N ILE A 66 2.29 6.87 -20.34
CA ILE A 66 1.66 6.53 -21.62
C ILE A 66 0.45 7.44 -21.86
N ASP A 67 0.65 8.50 -22.65
CA ASP A 67 -0.35 9.56 -22.87
C ASP A 67 -1.64 9.10 -23.60
N ASP A 68 -1.58 8.02 -24.39
CA ASP A 68 -2.69 7.56 -25.27
C ASP A 68 -3.38 6.27 -24.76
N CYS A 69 -3.46 6.08 -23.44
CA CYS A 69 -4.13 4.91 -22.85
C CYS A 69 -5.65 5.12 -22.68
N TYR A 70 -6.46 4.13 -23.10
CA TYR A 70 -7.92 4.13 -22.93
C TYR A 70 -8.41 2.97 -22.05
N PHE A 71 -9.13 3.31 -20.97
CA PHE A 71 -9.58 2.35 -19.96
C PHE A 71 -11.08 2.00 -20.04
N GLU A 72 -11.88 2.81 -20.72
CA GLU A 72 -13.32 2.58 -20.84
C GLU A 72 -13.63 1.39 -21.76
N ASN A 73 -14.55 0.52 -21.34
CA ASN A 73 -14.97 -0.68 -22.08
C ASN A 73 -13.78 -1.53 -22.56
N ASN A 74 -12.71 -1.58 -21.76
CA ASN A 74 -11.48 -2.30 -22.07
C ASN A 74 -11.45 -3.61 -21.25
N PRO A 75 -11.66 -4.78 -21.88
CA PRO A 75 -11.71 -6.05 -21.16
C PRO A 75 -10.40 -6.42 -20.47
N LEU A 76 -9.26 -5.94 -20.98
CA LEU A 76 -7.97 -6.12 -20.30
C LEU A 76 -7.93 -5.29 -19.02
N TRP A 77 -8.36 -4.04 -19.06
CA TRP A 77 -8.43 -3.21 -17.86
C TRP A 77 -9.38 -3.81 -16.81
N GLU A 78 -10.58 -4.22 -17.23
CA GLU A 78 -11.54 -4.93 -16.37
C GLU A 78 -10.93 -6.20 -15.76
N TYR A 79 -10.14 -6.93 -16.53
CA TYR A 79 -9.41 -8.10 -16.04
C TYR A 79 -8.33 -7.73 -15.01
N LEU A 80 -7.62 -6.62 -15.20
CA LEU A 80 -6.53 -6.19 -14.31
C LEU A 80 -7.04 -5.74 -12.94
N ILE A 81 -8.19 -5.09 -12.86
CA ILE A 81 -8.73 -4.50 -11.62
C ILE A 81 -9.70 -5.41 -10.85
N ARG A 82 -10.03 -6.60 -11.37
CA ARG A 82 -10.99 -7.50 -10.72
C ARG A 82 -10.39 -8.16 -9.48
N GLU A 83 -11.24 -8.46 -8.51
CA GLU A 83 -10.84 -9.15 -7.27
C GLU A 83 -11.00 -10.67 -7.32
N ASP A 84 -11.76 -11.20 -8.30
CA ASP A 84 -11.96 -12.64 -8.38
C ASP A 84 -10.67 -13.32 -8.85
N LYS A 85 -10.23 -14.29 -8.05
CA LYS A 85 -9.15 -15.20 -8.42
C LYS A 85 -9.65 -16.10 -9.54
N GLY A 86 -9.51 -15.64 -10.77
CA GLY A 86 -9.60 -16.48 -11.95
C GLY A 86 -8.36 -17.36 -12.06
N THR A 87 -7.83 -17.49 -13.26
CA THR A 87 -6.58 -18.24 -13.52
C THR A 87 -5.31 -17.51 -13.11
N MET A 88 -5.38 -16.19 -12.88
CA MET A 88 -4.23 -15.34 -12.54
C MET A 88 -4.63 -14.33 -11.47
N ASP A 89 -3.73 -14.08 -10.53
CA ASP A 89 -3.85 -13.06 -9.48
C ASP A 89 -2.92 -11.88 -9.81
N ILE A 90 -3.41 -10.65 -9.63
CA ILE A 90 -2.68 -9.43 -9.95
C ILE A 90 -2.58 -8.59 -8.68
N LYS A 91 -1.35 -8.29 -8.28
CA LYS A 91 -1.06 -7.44 -7.12
C LYS A 91 -0.25 -6.22 -7.57
N TYR A 92 -0.67 -5.05 -7.12
CA TYR A 92 -0.01 -3.78 -7.37
C TYR A 92 0.93 -3.45 -6.21
N PHE A 93 2.07 -2.83 -6.53
CA PHE A 93 3.00 -2.30 -5.56
C PHE A 93 3.48 -0.96 -6.09
N LEU A 94 3.25 0.11 -5.31
CA LEU A 94 3.71 1.45 -5.64
C LEU A 94 4.91 1.84 -4.77
N ASP A 95 5.86 2.54 -5.38
CA ASP A 95 7.05 3.05 -4.68
C ASP A 95 6.76 4.30 -3.85
N TYR A 96 5.64 4.99 -4.14
CA TYR A 96 5.23 6.23 -3.51
C TYR A 96 4.07 6.01 -2.51
N PRO A 97 4.13 6.61 -1.31
CA PRO A 97 3.02 6.56 -0.37
C PRO A 97 1.82 7.35 -0.87
N ILE A 98 0.62 6.97 -0.43
CA ILE A 98 -0.59 7.75 -0.62
C ILE A 98 -0.72 8.76 0.52
N VAL A 99 -0.85 10.03 0.17
CA VAL A 99 -1.04 11.12 1.13
C VAL A 99 -2.50 11.58 1.05
N GLY A 100 -3.21 11.53 2.18
CA GLY A 100 -4.61 11.95 2.27
C GLY A 100 -4.75 13.40 2.67
N ILE A 101 -5.60 14.16 1.97
CA ILE A 101 -5.90 15.55 2.32
C ILE A 101 -7.42 15.72 2.50
N GLY A 102 -7.83 16.15 3.70
CA GLY A 102 -9.21 16.47 4.05
C GLY A 102 -10.06 15.26 4.43
N ALA A 103 -11.09 15.45 5.25
CA ALA A 103 -11.97 14.35 5.62
C ALA A 103 -12.91 13.92 4.47
N PRO A 104 -13.33 12.64 4.38
CA PRO A 104 -13.02 11.53 5.29
C PRO A 104 -11.91 10.60 4.74
N VAL A 105 -10.77 11.15 4.29
CA VAL A 105 -9.70 10.34 3.68
C VAL A 105 -9.19 9.21 4.57
N ASP A 106 -9.13 9.42 5.88
CA ASP A 106 -8.66 8.43 6.85
C ASP A 106 -9.53 7.16 6.89
N ALA A 107 -10.81 7.28 6.53
CA ALA A 107 -11.73 6.15 6.51
C ALA A 107 -11.55 5.24 5.27
N PHE A 108 -10.97 5.77 4.19
CA PHE A 108 -10.83 5.08 2.90
C PHE A 108 -9.38 4.76 2.54
N LEU A 109 -8.47 5.73 2.67
CA LEU A 109 -7.13 5.66 2.09
C LEU A 109 -6.21 4.60 2.70
N PRO A 110 -6.30 4.19 3.99
CA PRO A 110 -5.53 3.07 4.49
C PRO A 110 -5.77 1.78 3.69
N GLN A 111 -7.03 1.47 3.38
CA GLN A 111 -7.39 0.27 2.62
C GLN A 111 -7.04 0.42 1.13
N VAL A 112 -7.10 1.64 0.58
CA VAL A 112 -6.60 1.93 -0.77
C VAL A 112 -5.09 1.70 -0.86
N ALA A 113 -4.31 2.18 0.12
CA ALA A 113 -2.86 1.99 0.17
C ALA A 113 -2.48 0.50 0.27
N ASP A 114 -3.21 -0.26 1.10
CA ASP A 114 -3.05 -1.71 1.19
C ASP A 114 -3.27 -2.42 -0.16
N ARG A 115 -4.36 -2.05 -0.87
CA ARG A 115 -4.67 -2.58 -2.21
C ARG A 115 -3.58 -2.27 -3.25
N LEU A 116 -2.93 -1.12 -3.12
CA LEU A 116 -1.87 -0.67 -4.01
C LEU A 116 -0.47 -1.08 -3.53
N GLY A 117 -0.39 -1.88 -2.47
CA GLY A 117 0.88 -2.34 -1.92
C GLY A 117 1.80 -1.19 -1.54
N THR A 118 1.25 -0.12 -0.95
CA THR A 118 2.00 1.07 -0.51
C THR A 118 1.57 1.48 0.90
N ASP A 119 2.14 2.58 1.40
CA ASP A 119 1.86 3.13 2.72
C ASP A 119 0.86 4.29 2.61
N TYR A 120 0.02 4.42 3.64
CA TYR A 120 -0.83 5.60 3.81
C TYR A 120 -0.19 6.56 4.81
N VAL A 121 -0.11 7.84 4.45
CA VAL A 121 0.41 8.90 5.31
C VAL A 121 -0.71 9.89 5.62
N ASP A 122 -1.08 9.98 6.89
CA ASP A 122 -2.00 11.00 7.40
C ASP A 122 -1.23 12.32 7.67
N VAL A 123 -1.64 13.36 6.98
CA VAL A 123 -1.05 14.71 7.06
C VAL A 123 -1.35 15.38 8.39
N ASN A 124 -2.47 15.07 9.05
CA ASN A 124 -2.84 15.68 10.34
C ASN A 124 -1.95 15.19 11.49
N HIS A 125 -1.41 13.97 11.39
CA HIS A 125 -0.38 13.47 12.30
C HIS A 125 1.05 13.88 11.87
N TYR A 126 1.19 14.50 10.70
CA TYR A 126 2.44 15.02 10.15
C TYR A 126 2.53 16.55 10.33
N GLU A 127 2.55 17.01 11.58
CA GLU A 127 2.95 18.39 11.94
C GLU A 127 4.41 18.74 11.52
N VAL A 128 5.12 17.82 10.86
CA VAL A 128 6.58 17.91 10.66
C VAL A 128 7.02 17.60 9.22
N GLY A 129 6.11 17.40 8.26
CA GLY A 129 6.48 17.10 6.87
C GLY A 129 7.35 18.19 6.21
N ASN A 130 7.14 19.45 6.57
CA ASN A 130 7.96 20.58 6.13
C ASN A 130 9.21 20.84 7.00
N ALA A 131 9.35 20.18 8.16
CA ALA A 131 10.46 20.41 9.09
C ALA A 131 11.47 19.24 9.14
N VAL A 132 11.07 18.00 8.84
CA VAL A 132 12.03 16.87 8.76
C VAL A 132 12.96 17.01 7.54
N GLY A 133 12.45 17.50 6.41
CA GLY A 133 13.28 17.81 5.23
C GLY A 133 14.25 18.98 5.45
N ALA A 134 14.04 19.81 6.48
CA ALA A 134 14.87 20.96 6.78
C ALA A 134 15.81 20.76 7.99
N VAL A 135 15.61 19.71 8.80
CA VAL A 135 16.30 19.55 10.10
C VAL A 135 16.89 18.14 10.34
N ALA A 136 16.79 17.19 9.40
CA ALA A 136 17.58 15.96 9.49
C ALA A 136 18.94 16.18 8.82
N SER A 137 19.96 16.57 9.58
CA SER A 137 21.35 16.64 9.13
C SER A 137 21.96 15.26 8.80
N GLY A 138 21.17 14.20 8.63
CA GLY A 138 21.61 12.81 8.51
C GLY A 138 21.50 12.25 7.09
N VAL A 139 22.28 11.21 6.83
CA VAL A 139 22.21 10.39 5.61
C VAL A 139 21.16 9.30 5.80
N ILE A 140 20.15 9.26 4.94
CA ILE A 140 19.07 8.27 4.99
C ILE A 140 19.14 7.37 3.75
N ALA A 141 19.07 6.05 3.95
CA ALA A 141 18.94 5.08 2.87
C ALA A 141 17.70 4.20 3.05
N LYS A 142 16.81 4.23 2.05
CA LYS A 142 15.66 3.32 1.95
C LYS A 142 16.05 2.12 1.08
N VAL A 143 15.84 0.91 1.58
CA VAL A 143 16.11 -0.34 0.85
C VAL A 143 14.89 -1.24 0.89
N GLU A 144 14.41 -1.59 -0.29
CA GLU A 144 13.36 -2.57 -0.47
C GLU A 144 13.90 -3.81 -1.18
N ILE A 145 13.53 -4.99 -0.68
CA ILE A 145 13.76 -6.27 -1.35
C ILE A 145 12.41 -6.98 -1.52
N ILE A 146 12.13 -7.41 -2.75
CA ILE A 146 10.97 -8.24 -3.07
C ILE A 146 11.39 -9.71 -3.01
N ILE A 147 10.58 -10.53 -2.36
CA ILE A 147 10.72 -11.97 -2.28
C ILE A 147 9.66 -12.60 -3.19
N SER A 148 10.02 -13.57 -4.02
CA SER A 148 9.08 -14.37 -4.80
C SER A 148 9.39 -15.85 -4.64
N LYS A 149 8.40 -16.67 -4.30
CA LYS A 149 8.49 -18.13 -4.25
C LYS A 149 8.24 -18.70 -5.65
N ASP A 150 9.17 -19.50 -6.14
CA ASP A 150 8.99 -20.28 -7.36
C ASP A 150 8.17 -21.54 -7.03
N PRO A 151 6.96 -21.70 -7.63
CA PRO A 151 6.10 -22.84 -7.35
C PRO A 151 6.59 -24.14 -8.02
N GLU A 152 7.44 -24.08 -9.04
CA GLU A 152 7.93 -25.26 -9.77
C GLU A 152 9.22 -25.80 -9.14
N GLU A 153 10.14 -24.91 -8.78
CA GLU A 153 11.48 -25.26 -8.27
C GLU A 153 11.56 -25.21 -6.73
N ASN A 154 10.45 -24.93 -6.05
CA ASN A 154 10.31 -24.78 -4.59
C ASN A 154 11.36 -23.87 -3.94
N ASN A 155 11.85 -22.87 -4.67
CA ASN A 155 12.91 -21.97 -4.22
C ASN A 155 12.41 -20.53 -4.04
N PHE A 156 13.22 -19.65 -3.44
CA PHE A 156 12.93 -18.22 -3.35
C PHE A 156 13.88 -17.38 -4.20
N ILE A 157 13.29 -16.41 -4.88
CA ILE A 157 13.95 -15.38 -5.68
C ILE A 157 13.88 -14.07 -4.91
N PHE A 158 15.04 -13.43 -4.71
CA PHE A 158 15.17 -12.13 -4.08
C PHE A 158 15.51 -11.09 -5.13
N ILE A 159 14.69 -10.05 -5.24
CA ILE A 159 14.92 -8.91 -6.14
C ILE A 159 15.30 -7.73 -5.26
N THR A 160 16.58 -7.37 -5.32
CA THR A 160 17.15 -6.21 -4.63
C THR A 160 17.22 -5.02 -5.59
N PRO A 161 17.60 -3.81 -5.13
CA PRO A 161 17.80 -2.68 -6.03
C PRO A 161 18.87 -2.90 -7.11
N ASP A 162 19.87 -3.75 -6.83
CA ASP A 162 21.07 -3.89 -7.66
C ASP A 162 21.12 -5.23 -8.42
N GLU A 163 20.45 -6.26 -7.92
CA GLU A 163 20.53 -7.62 -8.46
C GLU A 163 19.29 -8.47 -8.17
N ARG A 164 19.12 -9.50 -9.00
CA ARG A 164 18.22 -10.63 -8.78
C ARG A 164 19.04 -11.85 -8.36
N GLU A 165 18.67 -12.45 -7.23
CA GLU A 165 19.30 -13.65 -6.70
C GLU A 165 18.28 -14.79 -6.62
N VAL A 166 18.66 -15.99 -7.10
CA VAL A 166 17.91 -17.22 -6.88
C VAL A 166 18.58 -17.99 -5.75
N SER A 167 17.86 -18.24 -4.67
CA SER A 167 18.37 -18.98 -3.51
C SER A 167 18.02 -20.47 -3.59
N GLN A 168 18.63 -21.27 -2.72
CA GLN A 168 18.21 -22.66 -2.46
C GLN A 168 17.33 -22.77 -1.21
N ILE A 169 16.79 -21.65 -0.72
CA ILE A 169 15.90 -21.64 0.44
C ILE A 169 14.56 -22.21 -0.01
N GLU A 170 13.99 -23.10 0.79
CA GLU A 170 12.67 -23.71 0.54
C GLU A 170 11.61 -23.33 1.59
N ASP A 171 12.07 -22.86 2.76
CA ASP A 171 11.23 -22.43 3.87
C ASP A 171 10.95 -20.92 3.85
N GLU A 172 9.69 -20.55 4.14
CA GLU A 172 9.24 -19.16 4.10
C GLU A 172 9.82 -18.32 5.23
N GLU A 173 9.91 -18.86 6.46
CA GLU A 173 10.47 -18.12 7.60
C GLU A 173 11.97 -17.88 7.38
N GLU A 174 12.68 -18.87 6.84
CA GLU A 174 14.08 -18.74 6.45
C GLU A 174 14.27 -17.71 5.33
N ALA A 175 13.41 -17.73 4.31
CA ALA A 175 13.47 -16.76 3.21
C ALA A 175 13.22 -15.33 3.69
N MET A 176 12.24 -15.14 4.58
CA MET A 176 11.99 -13.85 5.20
C MET A 176 13.17 -13.40 6.05
N LYS A 177 13.74 -14.29 6.86
CA LYS A 177 14.93 -13.96 7.67
C LYS A 177 16.11 -13.55 6.78
N TYR A 178 16.38 -14.30 5.71
CA TYR A 178 17.42 -13.98 4.74
C TYR A 178 17.19 -12.61 4.09
N CYS A 179 15.97 -12.33 3.67
CA CYS A 179 15.60 -11.05 3.08
C CYS A 179 15.83 -9.87 4.04
N LYS A 180 15.43 -10.02 5.31
CA LYS A 180 15.68 -9.00 6.35
C LYS A 180 17.16 -8.71 6.52
N ASP A 181 17.96 -9.75 6.69
CA ASP A 181 19.38 -9.60 6.93
C ASP A 181 20.07 -8.96 5.71
N LYS A 182 19.65 -9.34 4.49
CA LYS A 182 20.15 -8.73 3.25
C LYS A 182 19.72 -7.26 3.12
N ALA A 183 18.46 -6.92 3.39
CA ALA A 183 17.96 -5.55 3.32
C ALA A 183 18.68 -4.63 4.32
N LYS A 184 18.89 -5.11 5.55
CA LYS A 184 19.68 -4.39 6.56
C LYS A 184 21.10 -4.13 6.11
N LYS A 185 21.76 -5.15 5.56
CA LYS A 185 23.14 -5.03 5.07
C LYS A 185 23.24 -3.97 3.96
N ILE A 186 22.36 -4.02 2.96
CA ILE A 186 22.35 -3.05 1.86
C ILE A 186 22.05 -1.63 2.38
N ALA A 187 21.14 -1.49 3.37
CA ALA A 187 20.82 -0.19 3.95
C ALA A 187 22.06 0.43 4.63
N VAL A 188 22.79 -0.35 5.42
CA VAL A 188 24.05 0.07 6.04
C VAL A 188 25.07 0.47 4.98
N GLU A 189 25.28 -0.36 3.96
CA GLU A 189 26.25 -0.07 2.89
C GLU A 189 25.91 1.23 2.14
N LYS A 190 24.62 1.50 1.89
CA LYS A 190 24.17 2.74 1.23
C LYS A 190 24.41 3.97 2.11
N VAL A 191 24.10 3.90 3.41
CA VAL A 191 24.36 5.00 4.35
C VAL A 191 25.86 5.27 4.47
N GLN A 192 26.69 4.23 4.59
CA GLN A 192 28.16 4.36 4.66
C GLN A 192 28.73 4.98 3.38
N LYS A 193 28.29 4.53 2.20
CA LYS A 193 28.73 5.09 0.91
C LYS A 193 28.38 6.57 0.77
N ALA A 194 27.31 7.02 1.41
CA ALA A 194 26.89 8.41 1.43
C ALA A 194 27.49 9.22 2.60
N GLY A 195 28.39 8.63 3.40
CA GLY A 195 29.17 9.32 4.43
C GLY A 195 28.52 9.42 5.81
N GLY A 196 27.48 8.62 6.08
CA GLY A 196 26.88 8.52 7.41
C GLY A 196 27.62 7.54 8.32
N GLU A 197 27.83 7.92 9.57
CA GLU A 197 28.29 7.09 10.69
C GLU A 197 27.16 6.89 11.73
N ASP A 198 27.42 6.15 12.81
CA ASP A 198 26.44 5.81 13.86
C ASP A 198 25.10 5.32 13.29
N ILE A 199 25.18 4.29 12.45
CA ILE A 199 24.05 3.87 11.60
C ILE A 199 23.05 3.06 12.41
N GLU A 200 21.83 3.59 12.49
CA GLU A 200 20.65 2.88 12.98
C GLU A 200 19.87 2.28 11.81
N VAL A 201 19.32 1.09 12.02
CA VAL A 201 18.59 0.36 10.97
C VAL A 201 17.25 -0.11 11.51
N GLU A 202 16.18 0.33 10.88
CA GLU A 202 14.80 0.01 11.24
C GLU A 202 14.13 -0.79 10.11
N ILE A 203 13.47 -1.89 10.46
CA ILE A 203 12.56 -2.56 9.53
C ILE A 203 11.23 -1.84 9.60
N GLN A 204 10.85 -1.16 8.52
CA GLN A 204 9.58 -0.44 8.45
C GLN A 204 8.45 -1.32 7.96
N ARG A 205 8.74 -2.31 7.11
CA ARG A 205 7.72 -3.24 6.62
C ARG A 205 8.31 -4.61 6.39
N GLU A 206 7.55 -5.62 6.79
CA GLU A 206 7.75 -6.99 6.38
C GLU A 206 6.39 -7.63 6.13
N SER A 207 6.24 -8.30 4.99
CA SER A 207 5.03 -9.06 4.71
C SER A 207 5.33 -10.16 3.73
N PHE A 208 4.72 -11.32 3.92
CA PHE A 208 4.75 -12.42 2.97
C PHE A 208 3.33 -12.95 2.80
N SER A 209 2.88 -13.12 1.54
CA SER A 209 1.53 -13.54 1.21
C SER A 209 1.48 -14.30 -0.11
N GLY A 210 1.11 -15.58 -0.04
CA GLY A 210 1.03 -16.47 -1.19
C GLY A 210 2.43 -16.83 -1.69
N TYR A 211 2.79 -16.33 -2.87
CA TYR A 211 4.11 -16.58 -3.48
C TYR A 211 4.99 -15.32 -3.51
N ARG A 212 4.62 -14.25 -2.80
CA ARG A 212 5.41 -13.02 -2.77
C ARG A 212 5.47 -12.41 -1.37
N GLY A 213 6.60 -11.80 -1.07
CA GLY A 213 6.79 -10.95 0.09
C GLY A 213 7.62 -9.72 -0.22
N ARG A 214 7.75 -8.84 0.75
CA ARG A 214 8.61 -7.65 0.70
C ARG A 214 9.20 -7.37 2.06
N VAL A 215 10.40 -6.80 2.07
CA VAL A 215 11.01 -6.20 3.24
C VAL A 215 11.47 -4.80 2.90
N LEU A 216 11.02 -3.84 3.68
CA LEU A 216 11.45 -2.46 3.64
C LEU A 216 12.27 -2.12 4.87
N VAL A 217 13.49 -1.66 4.65
CA VAL A 217 14.42 -1.22 5.69
C VAL A 217 14.82 0.23 5.45
N ILE A 218 14.88 1.01 6.52
CA ILE A 218 15.47 2.34 6.52
C ILE A 218 16.75 2.30 7.36
N GLY A 219 17.85 2.72 6.75
CA GLY A 219 19.10 3.05 7.44
C GLY A 219 19.20 4.56 7.64
N ILE A 220 19.57 4.98 8.84
CA ILE A 220 19.78 6.39 9.20
C ILE A 220 21.20 6.47 9.78
N GLY A 221 22.04 7.32 9.21
CA GLY A 221 23.35 7.64 9.76
C GLY A 221 23.54 9.15 9.88
N TYR A 222 24.44 9.56 10.75
CA TYR A 222 24.76 10.96 11.00
C TYR A 222 26.12 11.29 10.38
N PRO A 223 26.28 12.47 9.77
CA PRO A 223 27.58 12.88 9.23
C PRO A 223 28.59 13.04 10.37
N ILE A 224 29.84 12.76 10.05
CA ILE A 224 30.98 12.95 10.94
C ILE A 224 30.97 14.38 11.46
N GLY A 225 30.91 14.57 12.79
CA GLY A 225 31.14 15.87 13.39
C GLY A 225 32.59 16.30 13.15
N ASP A 226 32.78 17.47 12.53
CA ASP A 226 34.09 18.14 12.45
C ASP A 226 34.67 18.46 13.85
#